data_AF-A0AAE0WU44-F1
#
_entry.id   AF-A0AAE0WU44-F1
#
_cell.length_a   1.000
_cell.length_b   1.000
_cell.length_c   1.000
_cell.angle_alpha   90.00
_cell.angle_beta   90.00
_cell.angle_gamma   90.00
#
_symmetry.space_group_name_H-M   'P 1'
#
loop_
_entity.id
_entity.type
_entity.pdbx_description
1 polymer ?
#
loop_
_entity_poly.entity_id
_entity_poly.type
_entity_poly.pdbx_seq_one_letter_code
_entity_poly.pdbx_strand_id
1 'polypeptide(L)'
;MPHAGELPGLAVGQCAVCNASATDHNVMLRQCANCHNVQYCSRTCQRADWRQHKQVCGFTPSTFSGPASASSTTATARDARQSRPNITLLSLEKESFFDEMFSEVTSALRAGANVKEINTKDAARAMFSSQSKPDIILVTDAALTNKEFAPMLDMAVDYVHQGGTLIFMAHFPSFARPPRIKKLFQAFGSPWQSGDYHRTTHHLNNSMSRFDTSKLDSAYSQKALHLQNVERADAIYLPTASSHTESMVFPDTVGDRRQTPAAFGPCLRGMLGYLGDVNEEKGTDKVVLAMCGLA
;
A
#
# COMPACT_ATOMS: atom_id res chain seq x y z
N MET A 1 -6.67 -45.63 -1.49
CA MET A 1 -6.17 -44.38 -0.88
C MET A 1 -6.97 -43.24 -1.49
N PRO A 2 -8.05 -42.74 -0.85
CA PRO A 2 -8.90 -41.73 -1.46
C PRO A 2 -8.41 -40.29 -1.21
N HIS A 3 -8.89 -39.42 -2.09
CA HIS A 3 -8.54 -38.02 -2.34
C HIS A 3 -8.72 -37.05 -1.16
N ALA A 4 -7.86 -36.04 -1.11
CA ALA A 4 -7.96 -34.89 -0.22
C ALA A 4 -8.82 -33.76 -0.83
N GLY A 5 -9.98 -33.51 -0.21
CA GLY A 5 -10.40 -32.17 0.22
C GLY A 5 -11.09 -31.24 -0.78
N GLU A 6 -12.29 -31.59 -1.26
CA GLU A 6 -13.29 -30.60 -1.62
C GLU A 6 -13.75 -29.82 -0.38
N LEU A 7 -13.85 -28.49 -0.49
CA LEU A 7 -14.41 -27.62 0.55
C LEU A 7 -15.92 -27.90 0.69
N PRO A 8 -16.45 -28.15 1.90
CA PRO A 8 -17.87 -28.34 2.08
C PRO A 8 -18.62 -27.04 1.75
N GLY A 9 -19.44 -27.11 0.70
CA GLY A 9 -20.32 -26.00 0.31
C GLY A 9 -21.26 -25.62 1.45
N LEU A 10 -21.28 -24.34 1.80
CA LEU A 10 -22.28 -23.80 2.72
C LEU A 10 -23.68 -24.05 2.16
N ALA A 11 -24.47 -24.89 2.84
CA ALA A 11 -25.88 -25.03 2.55
C ALA A 11 -26.62 -23.75 2.95
N VAL A 12 -27.26 -23.09 1.99
CA VAL A 12 -28.10 -21.91 2.21
C VAL A 12 -29.25 -22.30 3.16
N GLY A 13 -29.47 -21.54 4.24
CA GLY A 13 -30.55 -21.78 5.19
C GLY A 13 -30.19 -22.62 6.42
N GLN A 14 -28.90 -22.83 6.70
CA GLN A 14 -28.42 -23.50 7.92
C GLN A 14 -27.40 -22.64 8.69
N CYS A 15 -27.29 -22.86 10.00
CA CYS A 15 -26.27 -22.24 10.84
C CYS A 15 -24.87 -22.76 10.47
N ALA A 16 -23.93 -21.86 10.15
CA ALA A 16 -22.57 -22.23 9.72
C ALA A 16 -21.72 -22.98 10.76
N VAL A 17 -22.18 -23.07 12.02
CA VAL A 17 -21.43 -23.73 13.12
C VAL A 17 -22.10 -25.00 13.62
N CYS A 18 -23.42 -24.98 13.83
CA CYS A 18 -24.15 -26.11 14.41
C CYS A 18 -25.12 -26.79 13.44
N ASN A 19 -25.17 -26.34 12.18
CA ASN A 19 -26.04 -26.86 11.11
C ASN A 19 -27.55 -26.85 11.41
N ALA A 20 -28.00 -26.14 12.46
CA ALA A 20 -29.42 -25.93 12.73
C ALA A 20 -30.12 -25.29 11.52
N SER A 21 -31.24 -25.86 11.11
CA SER A 21 -31.95 -25.49 9.88
C SER A 21 -33.01 -24.44 10.15
N ALA A 22 -33.23 -23.52 9.20
CA ALA A 22 -34.35 -22.57 9.28
C ALA A 22 -35.74 -23.25 9.26
N THR A 23 -35.80 -24.53 8.89
CA THR A 23 -37.03 -25.35 8.88
C THR A 23 -37.38 -25.94 10.25
N ASP A 24 -36.46 -25.90 11.21
CA ASP A 24 -36.69 -26.45 12.55
C ASP A 24 -37.56 -25.51 13.39
N HIS A 25 -38.51 -26.06 14.14
CA HIS A 25 -39.37 -25.27 15.01
C HIS A 25 -38.50 -24.54 16.06
N ASN A 26 -38.65 -23.21 16.12
CA ASN A 26 -37.96 -22.29 17.04
C ASN A 26 -36.50 -21.92 16.70
N VAL A 27 -36.05 -22.09 15.44
CA VAL A 27 -34.72 -21.65 14.98
C VAL A 27 -34.86 -20.41 14.09
N MET A 28 -34.29 -19.27 14.52
CA MET A 28 -34.21 -18.05 13.72
C MET A 28 -32.76 -17.77 13.32
N LEU A 29 -32.46 -17.90 12.04
CA LEU A 29 -31.13 -17.61 11.50
C LEU A 29 -30.95 -16.11 11.24
N ARG A 30 -29.79 -15.58 11.64
CA ARG A 30 -29.38 -14.20 11.38
C ARG A 30 -28.15 -14.20 10.51
N GLN A 31 -28.17 -13.39 9.45
CA GLN A 31 -27.02 -13.19 8.58
C GLN A 31 -25.93 -12.36 9.28
N CYS A 32 -24.68 -12.60 8.91
CA CYS A 32 -23.57 -11.74 9.31
C CYS A 32 -23.81 -10.32 8.82
N ALA A 33 -23.80 -9.34 9.72
CA ALA A 33 -24.16 -7.94 9.42
C ALA A 33 -23.19 -7.21 8.46
N ASN A 34 -22.03 -7.79 8.16
CA ASN A 34 -21.04 -7.19 7.27
C ASN A 34 -21.11 -7.79 5.85
N CYS A 35 -21.08 -9.12 5.74
CA CYS A 35 -21.00 -9.80 4.45
C CYS A 35 -22.32 -10.38 3.95
N HIS A 36 -23.28 -10.60 4.84
CA HIS A 36 -24.58 -11.23 4.60
C HIS A 36 -24.54 -12.66 4.00
N ASN A 37 -23.35 -13.20 3.72
CA ASN A 37 -23.11 -14.47 3.03
C ASN A 37 -23.17 -15.72 3.92
N VAL A 38 -23.15 -15.56 5.25
CA VAL A 38 -23.21 -16.67 6.21
C VAL A 38 -24.29 -16.38 7.26
N GLN A 39 -24.90 -17.45 7.79
CA GLN A 39 -26.03 -17.38 8.72
C GLN A 39 -25.73 -18.10 10.04
N TYR A 40 -26.24 -17.58 11.15
CA TYR A 40 -26.06 -18.14 12.49
C TYR A 40 -27.37 -18.13 13.28
N CYS A 41 -27.62 -19.19 14.05
CA CYS A 41 -28.78 -19.25 14.96
C CYS A 41 -28.61 -18.40 16.24
N SER A 42 -27.38 -18.00 16.57
CA SER A 42 -27.07 -17.22 17.78
C SER A 42 -25.78 -16.42 17.66
N ARG A 43 -25.61 -15.40 18.51
CA ARG A 43 -24.34 -14.65 18.66
C ARG A 43 -23.18 -15.55 19.12
N THR A 44 -23.48 -16.63 19.83
CA THR A 44 -22.47 -17.60 20.27
C THR A 44 -21.88 -18.35 19.07
N CYS A 45 -22.73 -18.82 18.14
CA CYS A 45 -22.28 -19.43 16.90
C CYS A 45 -21.49 -18.44 16.03
N GLN A 46 -21.95 -17.19 15.90
CA GLN A 46 -21.19 -16.16 15.16
C GLN A 46 -19.79 -15.91 15.75
N ARG A 47 -19.67 -15.82 17.07
CA ARG A 47 -18.36 -15.61 17.74
C ARG A 47 -17.43 -16.82 17.61
N ALA A 48 -17.97 -18.03 17.63
CA ALA A 48 -17.20 -19.25 17.45
C ALA A 48 -16.58 -19.33 16.05
N ASP A 49 -17.34 -18.96 15.01
CA ASP A 49 -16.86 -18.94 13.62
C ASP A 49 -15.94 -17.74 13.32
N TRP A 50 -16.01 -16.67 14.12
CA TRP A 50 -15.35 -15.40 13.82
C TRP A 50 -13.87 -15.49 13.48
N ARG A 51 -13.13 -16.44 14.08
CA ARG A 51 -11.69 -16.62 13.79
C ARG A 51 -11.42 -17.01 12.34
N GLN A 52 -12.28 -17.85 11.75
CA GLN A 52 -12.17 -18.32 10.37
C GLN A 52 -12.95 -17.39 9.43
N HIS A 53 -14.19 -17.07 9.79
CA HIS A 53 -15.05 -16.21 8.97
C HIS A 53 -14.47 -14.82 8.70
N LYS A 54 -13.78 -14.17 9.66
CA LYS A 54 -13.25 -12.80 9.47
C LYS A 54 -12.26 -12.66 8.31
N GLN A 55 -11.60 -13.76 7.91
CA GLN A 55 -10.65 -13.75 6.80
C GLN A 55 -11.34 -13.65 5.44
N VAL A 56 -12.62 -14.02 5.37
CA VAL A 56 -13.43 -14.04 4.14
C VAL A 56 -14.72 -13.22 4.27
N CYS A 57 -14.96 -12.60 5.42
CA CYS A 57 -16.13 -11.77 5.69
C CYS A 57 -16.06 -10.47 4.87
N GLY A 58 -16.83 -10.42 3.79
CA GLY A 58 -16.87 -9.31 2.84
C GLY A 58 -16.30 -9.68 1.47
N PHE A 59 -15.72 -10.87 1.35
CA PHE A 59 -15.34 -11.46 0.08
C PHE A 59 -16.57 -12.12 -0.55
N THR A 60 -17.06 -11.57 -1.66
CA THR A 60 -17.94 -12.29 -2.58
C THR A 60 -17.06 -12.84 -3.70
N PRO A 61 -16.81 -14.17 -3.77
CA PRO A 61 -16.26 -14.74 -4.99
C PRO A 61 -17.36 -14.73 -6.04
N SER A 62 -17.27 -13.82 -7.01
CA SER A 62 -18.14 -13.80 -8.19
C SER A 62 -18.06 -15.16 -8.89
N THR A 63 -19.16 -15.90 -8.84
CA THR A 63 -19.31 -17.21 -9.46
C THR A 63 -19.41 -17.06 -10.96
N PHE A 64 -18.60 -17.83 -11.68
CA PHE A 64 -18.70 -18.02 -13.12
C PHE A 64 -20.08 -18.57 -13.49
N SER A 65 -20.77 -17.88 -14.38
CA SER A 65 -21.86 -18.42 -15.21
C SER A 65 -21.94 -17.58 -16.48
N GLY A 66 -21.53 -18.17 -17.62
CA GLY A 66 -22.02 -17.72 -18.93
C GLY A 66 -23.45 -18.24 -19.18
N PRO A 67 -24.11 -17.92 -20.32
CA PRO A 67 -23.52 -17.45 -21.57
C PRO A 67 -24.20 -16.22 -22.22
N ALA A 68 -23.49 -15.66 -23.21
CA ALA A 68 -23.93 -14.92 -24.41
C ALA A 68 -25.21 -14.05 -24.36
N SER A 69 -25.02 -12.74 -24.55
CA SER A 69 -25.68 -12.01 -25.65
C SER A 69 -24.96 -10.70 -25.93
N ALA A 70 -24.69 -10.49 -27.21
CA ALA A 70 -24.09 -9.28 -27.75
C ALA A 70 -25.01 -8.07 -27.51
N SER A 71 -24.45 -7.01 -26.95
CA SER A 71 -24.86 -5.66 -27.32
C SER A 71 -23.67 -4.74 -27.18
N SER A 72 -23.32 -4.21 -28.34
CA SER A 72 -22.22 -3.31 -28.62
C SER A 72 -22.44 -1.99 -27.88
N THR A 73 -21.58 -1.69 -26.93
CA THR A 73 -21.27 -0.31 -26.56
C THR A 73 -19.76 -0.18 -26.50
N THR A 74 -19.19 0.12 -27.67
CA THR A 74 -17.87 0.74 -27.80
C THR A 74 -17.90 2.09 -27.10
N ALA A 75 -17.68 2.09 -25.79
CA ALA A 75 -17.18 3.24 -25.06
C ALA A 75 -15.68 3.02 -24.83
N THR A 76 -14.91 4.06 -25.09
CA THR A 76 -13.50 4.08 -25.45
C THR A 76 -12.56 3.65 -24.31
N ALA A 77 -12.03 2.42 -24.38
CA ALA A 77 -10.82 2.03 -23.65
C ALA A 77 -9.55 2.80 -24.12
N ARG A 78 -9.68 3.67 -25.13
CA ARG A 78 -8.59 4.50 -25.67
C ARG A 78 -8.43 5.86 -24.98
N ASP A 79 -9.45 6.38 -24.30
CA ASP A 79 -9.36 7.71 -23.63
C ASP A 79 -8.62 7.66 -22.28
N ALA A 80 -8.69 6.54 -21.55
CA ALA A 80 -8.02 6.40 -20.25
C ALA A 80 -6.48 6.38 -20.33
N ARG A 81 -5.89 6.27 -21.53
CA ARG A 81 -4.43 6.21 -21.73
C ARG A 81 -3.80 7.57 -22.04
N GLN A 82 -4.55 8.67 -22.02
CA GLN A 82 -4.08 9.99 -22.49
C GLN A 82 -4.08 11.13 -21.45
N SER A 83 -4.68 10.97 -20.26
CA SER A 83 -4.58 12.02 -19.23
C SER A 83 -3.33 11.82 -18.37
N ARG A 84 -2.45 12.84 -18.34
CA ARG A 84 -1.31 12.89 -17.42
C ARG A 84 -1.81 12.83 -15.97
N PRO A 85 -1.24 12.00 -15.09
CA PRO A 85 -1.66 11.92 -13.70
C PRO A 85 -1.40 13.25 -12.98
N ASN A 86 -2.26 13.61 -12.05
CA ASN A 86 -2.10 14.77 -11.19
C ASN A 86 -1.36 14.37 -9.92
N ILE A 87 -0.11 14.82 -9.80
CA ILE A 87 0.77 14.50 -8.69
C ILE A 87 0.92 15.73 -7.81
N THR A 88 0.77 15.55 -6.50
CA THR A 88 1.08 16.61 -5.52
C THR A 88 2.32 16.22 -4.74
N LEU A 89 3.33 17.09 -4.74
CA LEU A 89 4.42 17.06 -3.77
C LEU A 89 3.93 17.76 -2.50
N LEU A 90 3.84 17.03 -1.38
CA LEU A 90 3.48 17.57 -0.08
C LEU A 90 4.76 17.80 0.74
N SER A 91 5.25 19.05 0.71
CA SER A 91 6.53 19.50 1.27
C SER A 91 6.31 20.55 2.37
N LEU A 92 5.70 20.16 3.49
CA LEU A 92 5.29 21.06 4.58
C LEU A 92 6.44 21.53 5.48
N GLU A 93 7.54 20.78 5.50
CA GLU A 93 8.80 21.05 6.21
C GLU A 93 9.96 20.93 5.21
N LYS A 94 9.82 21.58 4.05
CA LYS A 94 10.79 21.54 2.96
C LYS A 94 12.14 22.13 3.38
N GLU A 95 13.20 21.32 3.27
CA GLU A 95 14.58 21.76 3.44
C GLU A 95 15.07 22.61 2.25
N SER A 96 15.97 23.57 2.51
CA SER A 96 16.47 24.50 1.48
C SER A 96 17.22 23.82 0.33
N PHE A 97 17.81 22.64 0.59
CA PHE A 97 18.56 21.85 -0.39
C PHE A 97 17.71 20.80 -1.11
N PHE A 98 16.39 20.73 -0.86
CA PHE A 98 15.50 19.76 -1.50
C PHE A 98 15.50 19.90 -3.03
N ASP A 99 15.38 21.12 -3.55
CA ASP A 99 15.23 21.36 -4.99
C ASP A 99 16.50 21.05 -5.77
N GLU A 100 17.66 21.24 -5.15
CA GLU A 100 18.96 20.88 -5.74
C GLU A 100 19.13 19.36 -5.76
N MET A 101 18.91 18.71 -4.60
CA MET A 101 19.04 17.27 -4.44
C MET A 101 18.09 16.56 -5.40
N PHE A 102 16.78 16.66 -5.20
CA PHE A 102 15.77 15.93 -5.99
C PHE A 102 15.43 16.57 -7.35
N SER A 103 16.35 17.36 -7.92
CA SER A 103 16.12 18.07 -9.19
C SER A 103 15.81 17.13 -10.34
N GLU A 104 16.50 15.99 -10.43
CA GLU A 104 16.33 15.03 -11.52
C GLU A 104 14.98 14.31 -11.45
N VAL A 105 14.64 13.71 -10.30
CA VAL A 105 13.37 13.00 -10.15
C VAL A 105 12.18 13.94 -10.27
N THR A 106 12.26 15.16 -9.72
CA THR A 106 11.17 16.14 -9.86
C THR A 106 11.03 16.64 -11.30
N SER A 107 12.12 16.75 -12.05
CA SER A 107 12.08 17.07 -13.49
C SER A 107 11.45 15.93 -14.29
N ALA A 108 11.82 14.68 -14.00
CA ALA A 108 11.23 13.50 -14.66
C ALA A 108 9.71 13.37 -14.36
N LEU A 109 9.30 13.60 -13.11
CA LEU A 109 7.89 13.67 -12.73
C LEU A 109 7.15 14.76 -13.52
N ARG A 110 7.71 15.97 -13.61
CA ARG A 110 7.13 17.08 -14.40
C ARG A 110 7.09 16.80 -15.89
N ALA A 111 7.97 15.94 -16.42
CA ALA A 111 7.93 15.52 -17.82
C ALA A 111 6.74 14.57 -18.09
N GLY A 112 6.36 13.72 -17.14
CA GLY A 112 5.29 12.71 -17.30
C GLY A 112 3.92 13.06 -16.70
N ALA A 113 3.85 13.99 -15.73
CA ALA A 113 2.66 14.27 -14.93
C ALA A 113 2.33 15.76 -14.81
N ASN A 114 1.12 16.07 -14.33
CA ASN A 114 0.74 17.40 -13.87
C ASN A 114 1.16 17.54 -12.40
N VAL A 115 2.35 18.09 -12.16
CA VAL A 115 2.93 18.16 -10.81
C VAL A 115 2.68 19.53 -10.19
N LYS A 116 2.13 19.56 -8.98
CA LYS A 116 2.08 20.75 -8.12
C LYS A 116 2.77 20.50 -6.79
N GLU A 117 3.36 21.53 -6.21
CA GLU A 117 3.91 21.47 -4.85
C GLU A 117 3.00 22.22 -3.88
N ILE A 118 2.81 21.66 -2.69
CA ILE A 118 2.10 22.26 -1.57
C ILE A 118 3.05 22.29 -0.38
N ASN A 119 3.28 23.50 0.14
CA ASN A 119 4.23 23.76 1.23
C ASN A 119 3.63 24.56 2.39
N THR A 120 2.30 24.74 2.42
CA THR A 120 1.61 25.40 3.53
C THR A 120 0.46 24.54 4.05
N LYS A 121 0.16 24.69 5.34
CA LYS A 121 -0.92 23.94 5.99
C LYS A 121 -2.29 24.25 5.39
N ASP A 122 -2.54 25.51 5.02
CA ASP A 122 -3.83 25.94 4.48
C ASP A 122 -4.05 25.37 3.08
N ALA A 123 -3.03 25.40 2.23
CA ALA A 123 -3.10 24.78 0.91
C ALA A 123 -3.26 23.26 0.99
N ALA A 124 -2.58 22.59 1.93
CA ALA A 124 -2.75 21.16 2.15
C ALA A 124 -4.17 20.82 2.63
N ARG A 125 -4.71 21.57 3.59
CA ARG A 125 -6.10 21.41 4.06
C ARG A 125 -7.10 21.60 2.92
N ALA A 126 -6.92 22.63 2.10
CA ALA A 126 -7.75 22.89 0.93
C ALA A 126 -7.68 21.74 -0.10
N MET A 127 -6.48 21.19 -0.34
CA MET A 127 -6.28 20.07 -1.26
C MET A 127 -6.97 18.78 -0.78
N PHE A 128 -6.85 18.42 0.50
CA PHE A 128 -7.54 17.25 1.06
C PHE A 128 -9.07 17.40 1.08
N SER A 129 -9.56 18.63 1.26
CA SER A 129 -11.00 18.94 1.30
C SER A 129 -11.62 19.11 -0.09
N SER A 130 -10.81 19.15 -1.15
CA SER A 130 -11.26 19.34 -2.53
C SER A 130 -12.08 18.15 -3.02
N GLN A 131 -13.09 18.44 -3.84
CA GLN A 131 -13.82 17.41 -4.58
C GLN A 131 -12.95 16.77 -5.67
N SER A 132 -12.05 17.54 -6.29
CA SER A 132 -11.06 17.05 -7.24
C SER A 132 -9.72 16.86 -6.51
N LYS A 133 -9.52 15.66 -5.97
CA LYS A 133 -8.28 15.27 -5.28
C LYS A 133 -7.20 14.87 -6.31
N PRO A 134 -5.89 15.00 -5.99
CA PRO A 134 -4.83 14.49 -6.85
C PRO A 134 -4.88 12.95 -6.94
N ASP A 135 -4.39 12.42 -8.04
CA ASP A 135 -4.27 10.97 -8.26
C ASP A 135 -3.23 10.36 -7.32
N ILE A 136 -2.12 11.08 -7.10
CA ILE A 136 -1.00 10.67 -6.26
C ILE A 136 -0.53 11.84 -5.38
N ILE A 137 -0.22 11.55 -4.12
CA ILE A 137 0.49 12.46 -3.20
C ILE A 137 1.86 11.86 -2.86
N LEU A 138 2.91 12.59 -3.18
CA LEU A 138 4.28 12.29 -2.74
C LEU A 138 4.57 13.12 -1.49
N VAL A 139 4.70 12.49 -0.34
CA VAL A 139 5.07 13.14 0.92
C VAL A 139 6.59 13.16 1.00
N THR A 140 7.17 14.36 0.93
CA THR A 140 8.61 14.55 0.70
C THR A 140 9.41 14.79 1.97
N ASP A 141 8.75 15.02 3.11
CA ASP A 141 9.36 15.33 4.40
C ASP A 141 8.64 14.63 5.56
N ALA A 142 9.14 14.83 6.78
CA ALA A 142 8.65 14.16 7.98
C ALA A 142 7.46 14.85 8.67
N ALA A 143 6.86 15.88 8.08
CA ALA A 143 5.87 16.74 8.74
C ALA A 143 4.65 15.95 9.26
N LEU A 144 4.14 14.99 8.50
CA LEU A 144 2.98 14.18 8.92
C LEU A 144 3.26 13.28 10.14
N THR A 145 4.53 13.15 10.56
CA THR A 145 4.89 12.49 11.82
C THR A 145 4.78 13.42 13.04
N ASN A 146 4.63 14.73 12.82
CA ASN A 146 4.53 15.80 13.82
C ASN A 146 3.12 15.95 14.38
N LYS A 147 3.03 16.08 15.72
CA LYS A 147 1.74 16.26 16.43
C LYS A 147 0.98 17.47 15.91
N GLU A 148 1.70 18.51 15.52
CA GLU A 148 1.18 19.73 14.91
C GLU A 148 0.41 19.47 13.60
N PHE A 149 0.74 18.39 12.89
CA PHE A 149 0.11 17.99 11.64
C PHE A 149 -0.85 16.80 11.82
N ALA A 150 -1.22 16.44 13.06
CA ALA A 150 -2.14 15.32 13.31
C ALA A 150 -3.47 15.42 12.54
N PRO A 151 -4.15 16.59 12.45
CA PRO A 151 -5.35 16.70 11.61
C PRO A 151 -5.10 16.46 10.12
N MET A 152 -3.88 16.73 9.66
CA MET A 152 -3.48 16.53 8.28
C MET A 152 -3.11 15.07 8.00
N LEU A 153 -2.54 14.37 8.99
CA LEU A 153 -2.39 12.93 8.95
C LEU A 153 -3.75 12.23 8.85
N ASP A 154 -4.74 12.64 9.63
CA ASP A 154 -6.10 12.07 9.55
C ASP A 154 -6.69 12.25 8.14
N MET A 155 -6.53 13.45 7.54
CA MET A 155 -6.93 13.71 6.16
C MET A 155 -6.17 12.86 5.12
N ALA A 156 -4.87 12.64 5.33
CA ALA A 156 -4.05 11.79 4.48
C ALA A 156 -4.47 10.32 4.56
N VAL A 157 -4.80 9.84 5.76
CA VAL A 157 -5.38 8.50 5.99
C VAL A 157 -6.70 8.36 5.26
N ASP A 158 -7.62 9.33 5.41
CA ASP A 158 -8.90 9.34 4.71
C ASP A 158 -8.74 9.36 3.19
N TYR A 159 -7.77 10.13 2.67
CA TYR A 159 -7.45 10.16 1.24
C TYR A 159 -7.07 8.77 0.71
N VAL A 160 -6.16 8.08 1.39
CA VAL A 160 -5.75 6.72 0.99
C VAL A 160 -6.92 5.74 1.14
N HIS A 161 -7.64 5.78 2.25
CA HIS A 161 -8.79 4.91 2.48
C HIS A 161 -9.92 5.08 1.45
N GLN A 162 -10.03 6.26 0.83
CA GLN A 162 -11.00 6.56 -0.23
C GLN A 162 -10.52 6.17 -1.64
N GLY A 163 -9.30 5.67 -1.80
CA GLY A 163 -8.75 5.23 -3.09
C GLY A 163 -7.53 5.99 -3.58
N GLY A 164 -7.04 6.97 -2.82
CA GLY A 164 -5.84 7.73 -3.16
C GLY A 164 -4.56 6.92 -3.06
N THR A 165 -3.52 7.36 -3.78
CA THR A 165 -2.16 6.82 -3.66
C THR A 165 -1.28 7.81 -2.93
N LEU A 166 -0.69 7.38 -1.81
CA LEU A 166 0.20 8.23 -1.00
C LEU A 166 1.55 7.53 -0.79
N ILE A 167 2.64 8.23 -1.11
CA ILE A 167 3.99 7.66 -1.12
C ILE A 167 4.90 8.55 -0.27
N PHE A 168 5.52 7.97 0.76
CA PHE A 168 6.55 8.64 1.55
C PHE A 168 7.92 8.47 0.90
N MET A 169 8.61 9.56 0.60
CA MET A 169 9.90 9.55 -0.11
C MET A 169 10.78 10.74 0.25
N ALA A 170 11.90 10.88 -0.46
CA ALA A 170 12.82 12.02 -0.36
C ALA A 170 13.39 12.21 1.05
N HIS A 171 13.13 13.34 1.70
CA HIS A 171 13.64 13.63 3.03
C HIS A 171 12.86 12.91 4.14
N PHE A 172 11.70 12.32 3.87
CA PHE A 172 10.96 11.55 4.86
C PHE A 172 11.83 10.52 5.63
N PRO A 173 12.53 9.56 4.99
CA PRO A 173 13.35 8.56 5.71
C PRO A 173 14.53 9.16 6.49
N SER A 174 15.04 10.33 6.10
CA SER A 174 16.16 11.00 6.77
C SER A 174 15.76 11.72 8.05
N PHE A 175 14.55 12.31 8.09
CA PHE A 175 14.11 13.17 9.20
C PHE A 175 13.02 12.55 10.08
N ALA A 176 12.32 11.51 9.62
CA ALA A 176 11.31 10.82 10.41
C ALA A 176 11.95 9.89 11.45
N ARG A 177 11.61 10.06 12.73
CA ARG A 177 12.17 9.23 13.82
C ARG A 177 11.46 7.87 13.93
N PRO A 178 12.17 6.76 14.22
CA PRO A 178 11.62 5.40 14.29
C PRO A 178 10.28 5.25 15.07
N PRO A 179 10.13 5.79 16.31
CA PRO A 179 8.87 5.63 17.04
C PRO A 179 7.68 6.33 16.39
N ARG A 180 7.96 7.34 15.55
CA ARG A 180 6.94 8.15 14.87
C ARG A 180 6.58 7.55 13.53
N ILE A 181 7.54 6.96 12.82
CA ILE A 181 7.28 6.13 11.63
C ILE A 181 6.31 5.00 11.99
N LYS A 182 6.55 4.32 13.12
CA LYS A 182 5.62 3.30 13.63
C LYS A 182 4.21 3.85 13.83
N LYS A 183 4.07 4.98 14.54
CA LYS A 183 2.75 5.60 14.79
C LYS A 183 2.07 6.06 13.52
N LEU A 184 2.83 6.60 12.57
CA LEU A 184 2.35 7.04 11.27
C LEU A 184 1.73 5.86 10.50
N PHE A 185 2.47 4.77 10.29
CA PHE A 185 1.95 3.62 9.56
C PHE A 185 0.80 2.90 10.29
N GLN A 186 0.82 2.90 11.63
CA GLN A 186 -0.32 2.45 12.43
C GLN A 186 -1.59 3.26 12.19
N ALA A 187 -1.49 4.57 11.92
CA ALA A 187 -2.65 5.40 11.58
C ALA A 187 -3.29 4.98 10.25
N PHE A 188 -2.50 4.49 9.29
CA PHE A 188 -2.97 3.86 8.04
C PHE A 188 -3.41 2.40 8.22
N GLY A 189 -3.39 1.85 9.45
CA GLY A 189 -3.68 0.44 9.70
C GLY A 189 -2.59 -0.53 9.20
N SER A 190 -1.42 -0.02 8.81
CA SER A 190 -0.30 -0.81 8.31
C SER A 190 0.61 -1.31 9.45
N PRO A 191 1.11 -2.56 9.40
CA PRO A 191 2.04 -3.09 10.39
C PRO A 191 3.48 -2.56 10.24
N TRP A 192 3.75 -1.79 9.18
CA TRP A 192 5.08 -1.33 8.81
C TRP A 192 5.75 -0.53 9.93
N GLN A 193 7.03 -0.81 10.14
CA GLN A 193 7.87 -0.15 11.12
C GLN A 193 9.25 0.09 10.52
N SER A 194 9.97 1.10 11.00
CA SER A 194 11.39 1.25 10.68
C SER A 194 12.17 0.00 11.10
N GLY A 195 13.01 -0.48 10.21
CA GLY A 195 14.00 -1.53 10.42
C GLY A 195 15.41 -0.94 10.45
N ASP A 196 16.35 -1.68 9.89
CA ASP A 196 17.78 -1.40 9.88
C ASP A 196 18.10 -0.27 8.90
N TYR A 197 19.16 0.47 9.21
CA TYR A 197 19.67 1.56 8.39
C TYR A 197 21.09 1.23 7.94
N HIS A 198 21.25 0.93 6.64
CA HIS A 198 22.55 0.60 6.06
C HIS A 198 22.54 0.74 4.54
N ARG A 199 23.72 0.67 3.94
CA ARG A 199 23.89 0.50 2.49
C ARG A 199 24.09 -0.97 2.17
N THR A 200 23.41 -1.47 1.15
CA THR A 200 23.65 -2.79 0.56
C THR A 200 23.06 -2.82 -0.85
N THR A 201 23.40 -3.83 -1.62
CA THR A 201 22.74 -4.16 -2.89
C THR A 201 21.43 -4.89 -2.64
N HIS A 202 20.33 -4.38 -3.20
CA HIS A 202 19.02 -5.02 -3.18
C HIS A 202 18.64 -5.48 -4.57
N HIS A 203 17.84 -6.55 -4.63
CA HIS A 203 17.39 -7.16 -5.87
C HIS A 203 15.89 -7.01 -6.02
N LEU A 204 15.42 -6.81 -7.25
CA LEU A 204 14.00 -6.71 -7.55
C LEU A 204 13.31 -7.98 -7.06
N ASN A 205 12.25 -7.79 -6.28
CA ASN A 205 11.52 -8.89 -5.70
C ASN A 205 10.49 -9.44 -6.71
N ASN A 206 10.65 -10.69 -7.13
CA ASN A 206 9.75 -11.35 -8.09
C ASN A 206 8.29 -11.49 -7.61
N SER A 207 8.02 -11.27 -6.32
CA SER A 207 6.65 -11.24 -5.80
C SER A 207 5.95 -9.88 -5.97
N MET A 208 6.67 -8.84 -6.41
CA MET A 208 6.11 -7.53 -6.67
C MET A 208 5.28 -7.55 -7.96
N SER A 209 3.98 -7.35 -7.83
CA SER A 209 3.04 -7.34 -8.95
C SER A 209 2.05 -6.17 -8.89
N ARG A 210 2.36 -5.13 -8.10
CA ARG A 210 1.46 -3.98 -7.87
C ARG A 210 1.48 -2.96 -9.00
N PHE A 211 2.55 -2.92 -9.79
CA PHE A 211 2.74 -2.06 -10.95
C PHE A 211 3.74 -2.72 -11.92
N ASP A 212 3.90 -2.14 -13.11
CA ASP A 212 4.85 -2.62 -14.10
C ASP A 212 6.29 -2.37 -13.65
N THR A 213 7.03 -3.45 -13.40
CA THR A 213 8.43 -3.40 -12.96
C THR A 213 9.44 -3.56 -14.12
N SER A 214 8.99 -3.62 -15.37
CA SER A 214 9.85 -3.96 -16.52
C SER A 214 11.01 -3.00 -16.77
N LYS A 215 10.88 -1.74 -16.35
CA LYS A 215 11.91 -0.70 -16.49
C LYS A 215 12.76 -0.50 -15.24
N LEU A 216 12.50 -1.26 -14.19
CA LEU A 216 13.29 -1.23 -12.97
C LEU A 216 14.60 -2.02 -13.15
N ASP A 217 15.65 -1.56 -12.49
CA ASP A 217 16.92 -2.29 -12.48
C ASP A 217 16.76 -3.62 -11.73
N SER A 218 17.35 -4.70 -12.25
CA SER A 218 17.24 -6.01 -11.59
C SER A 218 17.87 -6.02 -10.19
N ALA A 219 18.85 -5.15 -9.94
CA ALA A 219 19.46 -4.89 -8.65
C ALA A 219 20.21 -3.54 -8.65
N TYR A 220 20.31 -2.90 -7.50
CA TYR A 220 21.18 -1.74 -7.29
C TYR A 220 21.54 -1.56 -5.81
N SER A 221 22.64 -0.87 -5.51
CA SER A 221 23.02 -0.48 -4.15
C SER A 221 22.34 0.82 -3.77
N GLN A 222 21.75 0.86 -2.57
CA GLN A 222 21.18 2.06 -1.98
C GLN A 222 21.47 2.15 -0.48
N LYS A 223 21.65 3.37 0.03
CA LYS A 223 21.68 3.60 1.48
C LYS A 223 20.28 3.96 1.92
N ALA A 224 19.67 3.08 2.71
CA ALA A 224 18.27 3.23 3.05
C ALA A 224 17.97 2.95 4.52
N LEU A 225 16.97 3.65 5.04
CA LEU A 225 16.20 3.19 6.19
C LEU A 225 15.21 2.14 5.69
N HIS A 226 15.32 0.90 6.16
CA HIS A 226 14.43 -0.16 5.71
C HIS A 226 13.10 -0.11 6.48
N LEU A 227 12.07 -0.73 5.91
CA LEU A 227 10.89 -1.15 6.63
C LEU A 227 10.95 -2.64 6.96
N GLN A 228 10.50 -2.97 8.16
CA GLN A 228 10.18 -4.32 8.61
C GLN A 228 8.66 -4.51 8.67
N ASN A 229 8.23 -5.78 8.74
CA ASN A 229 6.83 -6.20 8.73
C ASN A 229 6.07 -5.79 7.45
N VAL A 230 6.79 -5.68 6.32
CA VAL A 230 6.19 -5.51 5.00
C VAL A 230 5.85 -6.90 4.45
N GLU A 231 4.64 -7.09 3.92
CA GLU A 231 4.31 -8.33 3.24
C GLU A 231 5.21 -8.52 2.02
N ARG A 232 5.61 -9.77 1.74
CA ARG A 232 6.54 -10.04 0.64
C ARG A 232 6.01 -9.56 -0.71
N ALA A 233 4.70 -9.56 -0.94
CA ALA A 233 4.10 -9.07 -2.19
C ALA A 233 4.14 -7.53 -2.33
N ASP A 234 4.37 -6.82 -1.22
CA ASP A 234 4.41 -5.35 -1.17
C ASP A 234 5.84 -4.80 -1.10
N ALA A 235 6.85 -5.65 -0.87
CA ALA A 235 8.25 -5.27 -0.95
C ALA A 235 8.73 -5.20 -2.41
N ILE A 236 9.25 -4.05 -2.84
CA ILE A 236 9.71 -3.85 -4.24
C ILE A 236 11.10 -4.47 -4.43
N TYR A 237 12.01 -4.24 -3.48
CA TYR A 237 13.37 -4.77 -3.49
C TYR A 237 13.67 -5.49 -2.18
N LEU A 238 14.49 -6.54 -2.22
CA LEU A 238 14.93 -7.25 -1.01
C LEU A 238 16.43 -7.58 -1.11
N PRO A 239 17.15 -7.59 0.03
CA PRO A 239 18.47 -8.20 0.08
C PRO A 239 18.39 -9.70 -0.24
N THR A 240 19.44 -10.25 -0.85
CA THR A 240 19.57 -11.68 -1.13
C THR A 240 20.69 -12.28 -0.28
N ALA A 241 21.06 -13.55 -0.55
CA ALA A 241 22.20 -14.18 0.11
C ALA A 241 23.56 -13.60 -0.30
N SER A 242 23.64 -12.91 -1.45
CA SER A 242 24.87 -12.23 -1.91
C SER A 242 24.97 -10.78 -1.42
N SER A 243 23.89 -10.23 -0.87
CA SER A 243 23.87 -8.87 -0.32
C SER A 243 24.66 -8.80 0.97
N HIS A 244 25.52 -7.80 1.07
CA HIS A 244 26.37 -7.54 2.22
C HIS A 244 26.38 -6.04 2.54
N THR A 245 26.69 -5.68 3.78
CA THR A 245 26.64 -4.29 4.22
C THR A 245 27.86 -3.54 3.70
N GLU A 246 27.64 -2.48 2.94
CA GLU A 246 28.70 -1.67 2.35
C GLU A 246 29.13 -0.57 3.35
N SER A 247 29.88 -0.96 4.40
CA SER A 247 30.30 -0.06 5.48
C SER A 247 31.68 -0.39 6.05
N MET A 248 32.43 0.64 6.44
CA MET A 248 33.70 0.52 7.16
C MET A 248 33.55 0.30 8.68
N VAL A 249 32.35 0.51 9.23
CA VAL A 249 32.10 0.52 10.69
C VAL A 249 31.02 -0.46 11.14
N PHE A 250 30.24 -1.02 10.21
CA PHE A 250 29.23 -2.04 10.50
C PHE A 250 29.71 -3.41 10.00
N PRO A 251 29.20 -4.51 10.59
CA PRO A 251 29.50 -5.86 10.12
C PRO A 251 29.12 -6.06 8.65
N ASP A 252 29.94 -6.81 7.91
CA ASP A 252 29.76 -7.15 6.50
C ASP A 252 28.67 -8.22 6.27
N THR A 253 27.55 -8.08 6.96
CA THR A 253 26.40 -9.01 6.91
C THR A 253 25.11 -8.24 7.00
N VAL A 254 24.15 -8.56 6.12
CA VAL A 254 22.77 -8.08 6.25
C VAL A 254 22.04 -8.95 7.28
N GLY A 255 21.55 -8.33 8.36
CA GLY A 255 20.87 -9.02 9.47
C GLY A 255 19.56 -9.68 9.06
N ASP A 256 18.48 -8.89 8.95
CA ASP A 256 17.16 -9.39 8.52
C ASP A 256 16.88 -9.07 7.05
N ARG A 257 17.09 -10.07 6.18
CA ARG A 257 16.85 -9.97 4.73
C ARG A 257 15.37 -9.90 4.32
N ARG A 258 14.43 -9.88 5.28
CA ARG A 258 13.00 -9.61 5.01
C ARG A 258 12.68 -8.13 5.04
N GLN A 259 13.58 -7.30 5.54
CA GLN A 259 13.39 -5.86 5.54
C GLN A 259 13.63 -5.30 4.14
N THR A 260 12.85 -4.28 3.77
CA THR A 260 12.86 -3.71 2.41
C THR A 260 13.17 -2.21 2.44
N PRO A 261 14.00 -1.69 1.52
CA PRO A 261 14.20 -0.25 1.37
C PRO A 261 13.03 0.43 0.65
N ALA A 262 12.17 -0.32 -0.04
CA ALA A 262 11.10 0.20 -0.88
C ALA A 262 9.86 -0.69 -0.80
N ALA A 263 8.72 -0.10 -0.43
CA ALA A 263 7.46 -0.82 -0.26
C ALA A 263 6.33 -0.11 -0.98
N PHE A 264 5.40 -0.89 -1.55
CA PHE A 264 4.18 -0.40 -2.14
C PHE A 264 3.09 -1.46 -2.02
N GLY A 265 2.03 -1.15 -1.29
CA GLY A 265 1.00 -2.12 -0.93
C GLY A 265 -0.39 -1.49 -0.79
N PRO A 266 -1.44 -2.31 -0.82
CA PRO A 266 -2.81 -1.84 -0.66
C PRO A 266 -3.06 -1.32 0.76
N CYS A 267 -3.85 -0.26 0.85
CA CYS A 267 -4.33 0.31 2.11
C CYS A 267 -5.82 0.64 1.96
N LEU A 268 -6.67 -0.30 2.41
CA LEU A 268 -8.10 -0.33 2.09
C LEU A 268 -8.34 -0.20 0.58
N ARG A 269 -8.93 0.92 0.13
CA ARG A 269 -9.25 1.15 -1.29
C ARG A 269 -8.10 1.78 -2.07
N GLY A 270 -7.10 2.33 -1.39
CA GLY A 270 -5.98 3.05 -1.99
C GLY A 270 -4.67 2.31 -1.85
N MET A 271 -3.59 3.04 -2.10
CA MET A 271 -2.22 2.51 -2.09
C MET A 271 -1.33 3.34 -1.17
N LEU A 272 -0.47 2.65 -0.44
CA LEU A 272 0.54 3.25 0.42
C LEU A 272 1.93 2.87 -0.09
N GLY A 273 2.81 3.85 -0.20
CA GLY A 273 4.18 3.69 -0.64
C GLY A 273 5.21 4.23 0.34
N TYR A 274 6.40 3.66 0.31
CA TYR A 274 7.55 4.10 1.08
C TYR A 274 8.84 3.87 0.29
N LEU A 275 9.71 4.88 0.30
CA LEU A 275 11.07 4.82 -0.20
C LEU A 275 12.02 5.27 0.92
N GLY A 276 12.94 4.38 1.26
CA GLY A 276 13.87 4.53 2.38
C GLY A 276 15.22 5.13 2.03
N ASP A 277 15.51 5.27 0.74
CA ASP A 277 16.72 5.88 0.20
C ASP A 277 16.94 7.29 0.79
N VAL A 278 18.14 7.53 1.31
CA VAL A 278 18.55 8.82 1.89
C VAL A 278 19.60 9.57 1.07
N ASN A 279 20.06 8.98 -0.04
CA ASN A 279 21.18 9.40 -0.87
C ASN A 279 20.79 9.66 -2.34
N GLU A 280 19.53 9.44 -2.72
CA GLU A 280 19.00 9.69 -4.07
C GLU A 280 19.72 8.87 -5.15
N GLU A 281 19.67 7.55 -5.01
CA GLU A 281 20.21 6.66 -6.03
C GLU A 281 19.33 6.62 -7.28
N LYS A 282 19.95 6.61 -8.46
CA LYS A 282 19.24 6.58 -9.77
C LYS A 282 18.28 5.40 -9.93
N GLY A 283 18.54 4.28 -9.26
CA GLY A 283 17.61 3.15 -9.21
C GLY A 283 16.30 3.54 -8.52
N THR A 284 16.36 4.35 -7.47
CA THR A 284 15.20 4.85 -6.72
C THR A 284 14.35 5.81 -7.55
N ASP A 285 14.94 6.66 -8.39
CA ASP A 285 14.20 7.54 -9.29
C ASP A 285 13.27 6.75 -10.22
N LYS A 286 13.76 5.63 -10.77
CA LYS A 286 12.95 4.72 -11.60
C LYS A 286 11.79 4.13 -10.79
N VAL A 287 12.01 3.81 -9.52
CA VAL A 287 10.96 3.30 -8.63
C VAL A 287 9.90 4.36 -8.36
N VAL A 288 10.27 5.62 -8.09
CA VAL A 288 9.34 6.73 -7.92
C VAL A 288 8.44 6.86 -9.15
N LEU A 289 9.04 6.89 -10.35
CA LEU A 289 8.30 7.01 -11.61
C LEU A 289 7.37 5.82 -11.83
N ALA A 290 7.83 4.59 -11.56
CA ALA A 290 7.01 3.39 -11.70
C ALA A 290 5.80 3.36 -10.74
N MET A 291 6.00 3.73 -9.47
CA MET A 291 4.92 3.87 -8.49
C MET A 291 3.91 4.95 -8.87
N CYS A 292 4.33 5.95 -9.66
CA CYS A 292 3.47 7.00 -10.20
C CYS A 292 2.80 6.62 -11.54
N GLY A 293 3.02 5.41 -12.07
CA GLY A 293 2.50 4.99 -13.37
C GLY A 293 3.19 5.67 -14.56
N LEU A 294 4.40 6.19 -14.37
CA LEU A 294 5.19 6.91 -15.38
C LEU A 294 6.37 6.09 -15.93
N ALA A 295 6.49 4.82 -15.54
CA ALA A 295 7.55 3.93 -16.01
C ALA A 295 7.51 3.77 -17.53
#